data_AF-J6H1D3-F1
#
_entry.id   AF-J6H1D3-F1
#
_cell.length_a   1.000
_cell.length_b   1.000
_cell.length_c   1.000
_cell.angle_alpha   90.00
_cell.angle_beta   90.00
_cell.angle_gamma   90.00
#
_symmetry.space_group_name_H-M   'P 1'
#
loop_
_entity.id
_entity.type
_entity.pdbx_description
1 polymer ?
#
loop_
_entity_poly.entity_id
_entity_poly.type
_entity_poly.pdbx_seq_one_letter_code
_entity_poly.pdbx_strand_id
1 'polypeptide(L)'
;MGETTIMKNGAKKVKKIFKGKVLTGFAGSVADAFSLTDKFENKLQEHDGNLKRAAVDLAQFWRNDKATRSLEALMIVVDTDDMLVISGNGEVIEPDKDVVAIGSGGNYAYSAASALFDNTDLDAESIVRKSLEIASSICVYTNDNISVEKL
;
A
#
# COMPACT_ATOMS: atom_id res chain seq x y z
N MET A 1 -11.68 -12.48 17.06
CA MET A 1 -11.38 -11.65 18.26
C MET A 1 -10.83 -10.27 17.93
N GLY A 2 -10.11 -10.05 16.82
CA GLY A 2 -9.58 -8.72 16.45
C GLY A 2 -10.55 -7.78 15.71
N GLU A 3 -11.68 -8.27 15.21
CA GLU A 3 -12.59 -7.46 14.36
C GLU A 3 -13.56 -6.56 15.13
N THR A 4 -13.70 -6.74 16.45
CA THR A 4 -14.66 -6.00 17.28
C THR A 4 -14.01 -5.09 18.32
N THR A 5 -12.68 -5.09 18.43
CA THR A 5 -11.95 -4.37 19.47
C THR A 5 -10.73 -3.68 18.89
N ILE A 6 -10.56 -2.40 19.20
CA ILE A 6 -9.39 -1.63 18.81
C ILE A 6 -8.20 -2.05 19.70
N MET A 7 -7.20 -2.73 19.12
CA MET A 7 -5.99 -3.14 19.85
C MET A 7 -4.89 -2.07 19.85
N LYS A 8 -4.79 -1.26 18.78
CA LYS A 8 -3.73 -0.24 18.62
C LYS A 8 -4.20 0.87 17.70
N ASN A 9 -4.01 2.12 18.11
CA ASN A 9 -4.35 3.30 17.31
C ASN A 9 -3.17 3.88 16.51
N GLY A 10 -1.93 3.78 17.03
CA GLY A 10 -0.73 4.38 16.42
C GLY A 10 0.12 3.40 15.60
N ALA A 11 -0.50 2.61 14.71
CA ALA A 11 0.25 1.71 13.83
C ALA A 11 0.79 2.48 12.60
N LYS A 12 2.10 2.41 12.35
CA LYS A 12 2.70 2.91 11.10
C LYS A 12 2.82 1.77 10.09
N LYS A 13 2.04 1.85 9.01
CA LYS A 13 1.89 0.78 8.00
C LYS A 13 2.58 1.07 6.67
N VAL A 14 3.22 2.24 6.55
CA VAL A 14 4.00 2.65 5.37
C VAL A 14 5.47 2.65 5.76
N LYS A 15 6.32 2.15 4.87
CA LYS A 15 7.79 2.12 5.05
C LYS A 15 8.48 2.59 3.78
N LYS A 16 9.64 3.22 3.94
CA LYS A 16 10.59 3.41 2.85
C LYS A 16 11.55 2.22 2.80
N ILE A 17 11.81 1.71 1.62
CA ILE A 17 12.75 0.61 1.35
C ILE A 17 13.70 1.02 0.22
N PHE A 18 14.64 0.14 -0.12
CA PHE A 18 15.56 0.31 -1.24
C PHE A 18 16.29 1.66 -1.18
N LYS A 19 16.96 1.89 -0.04
CA LYS A 19 17.70 3.14 0.27
C LYS A 19 16.80 4.39 0.23
N GLY A 20 15.52 4.24 0.55
CA GLY A 20 14.57 5.34 0.64
C GLY A 20 13.97 5.77 -0.71
N LYS A 21 14.21 5.00 -1.79
CA LYS A 21 13.73 5.32 -3.14
C LYS A 21 12.36 4.72 -3.47
N VAL A 22 11.89 3.79 -2.65
CA VAL A 22 10.61 3.11 -2.85
C VAL A 22 9.80 3.20 -1.55
N LEU A 23 8.52 3.54 -1.67
CA LEU A 23 7.53 3.42 -0.59
C LEU A 23 6.79 2.09 -0.75
N THR A 24 6.48 1.45 0.38
CA THR A 24 5.59 0.30 0.41
C THR A 24 4.58 0.40 1.54
N GLY A 25 3.36 -0.08 1.28
CA GLY A 25 2.29 -0.19 2.26
C GLY A 25 1.58 -1.54 2.12
N PHE A 26 1.20 -2.14 3.24
CA PHE A 26 0.56 -3.45 3.28
C PHE A 26 -0.72 -3.42 4.13
N ALA A 27 -1.81 -3.95 3.58
CA ALA A 27 -3.08 -4.10 4.29
C ALA A 27 -3.28 -5.56 4.73
N GLY A 28 -2.71 -5.92 5.89
CA GLY A 28 -2.82 -7.26 6.46
C GLY A 28 -2.08 -7.40 7.79
N SER A 29 -1.68 -8.64 8.11
CA SER A 29 -0.94 -8.92 9.35
C SER A 29 0.48 -8.34 9.31
N VAL A 30 1.03 -8.03 10.49
CA VAL A 30 2.38 -7.48 10.60
C VAL A 30 3.44 -8.49 10.14
N ALA A 31 3.25 -9.78 10.46
CA ALA A 31 4.20 -10.84 10.09
C ALA A 31 4.32 -10.99 8.57
N ASP A 32 3.19 -10.99 7.87
CA ASP A 32 3.16 -11.10 6.41
C ASP A 32 3.77 -9.85 5.76
N ALA A 33 3.45 -8.66 6.30
CA ALA A 33 4.02 -7.40 5.84
C ALA A 33 5.55 -7.42 5.88
N PHE A 34 6.15 -7.88 6.99
CA PHE A 34 7.60 -7.98 7.11
C PHE A 34 8.19 -8.97 6.11
N SER A 35 7.66 -10.19 6.05
CA SER A 35 8.18 -11.23 5.15
C SER A 35 8.13 -10.82 3.68
N LEU A 36 7.01 -10.23 3.22
CA LEU A 36 6.84 -9.80 1.84
C LEU A 36 7.68 -8.57 1.52
N THR A 37 7.80 -7.62 2.44
CA THR A 37 8.65 -6.42 2.25
C THR A 37 10.11 -6.81 2.11
N ASP A 38 10.63 -7.68 2.98
CA ASP A 38 12.04 -8.12 2.93
C ASP A 38 12.33 -8.87 1.62
N LYS A 39 11.40 -9.73 1.17
CA LYS A 39 11.51 -10.40 -0.14
C LYS A 39 11.48 -9.41 -1.30
N PHE A 40 10.59 -8.43 -1.24
CA PHE A 40 10.48 -7.42 -2.28
C PHE A 40 11.75 -6.55 -2.37
N GLU A 41 12.34 -6.19 -1.23
CA GLU A 41 13.60 -5.46 -1.22
C GLU A 41 14.76 -6.27 -1.83
N ASN A 42 14.81 -7.59 -1.59
CA ASN A 42 15.76 -8.46 -2.29
C ASN A 42 15.50 -8.49 -3.80
N LYS A 43 14.23 -8.56 -4.24
CA LYS A 43 13.89 -8.49 -5.67
C LYS A 43 14.26 -7.16 -6.31
N LEU A 44 14.10 -6.04 -5.59
CA LEU A 44 14.57 -4.74 -6.06
C LEU A 44 16.10 -4.73 -6.23
N GLN A 45 16.86 -5.36 -5.33
CA GLN A 45 18.31 -5.48 -5.48
C GLN A 45 18.71 -6.35 -6.68
N GLU A 46 18.03 -7.48 -6.90
CA GLU A 46 18.28 -8.38 -8.04
C GLU A 46 18.02 -7.70 -9.40
N HIS A 47 17.04 -6.79 -9.46
CA HIS A 47 16.62 -6.11 -10.69
C HIS A 47 17.11 -4.66 -10.78
N ASP A 48 18.16 -4.30 -10.04
CA ASP A 48 18.79 -2.97 -10.02
C ASP A 48 17.78 -1.81 -9.81
N GLY A 49 16.74 -2.05 -9.01
CA GLY A 49 15.71 -1.07 -8.68
C GLY A 49 14.55 -0.99 -9.69
N ASN A 50 14.47 -1.89 -10.66
CA ASN A 50 13.32 -1.93 -11.58
C ASN A 50 12.05 -2.40 -10.84
N LEU A 51 11.16 -1.46 -10.51
CA LEU A 51 9.95 -1.71 -9.70
C LEU A 51 9.03 -2.73 -10.35
N LYS A 52 8.71 -2.57 -11.64
CA LYS A 52 7.83 -3.45 -12.42
C LYS A 52 8.33 -4.89 -12.45
N ARG A 53 9.63 -5.11 -12.73
CA ARG A 53 10.22 -6.46 -12.73
C ARG A 53 10.23 -7.09 -11.34
N ALA A 54 10.66 -6.32 -10.33
CA ALA A 54 10.67 -6.80 -8.96
C ALA A 54 9.25 -7.18 -8.48
N ALA A 55 8.24 -6.41 -8.87
CA ALA A 55 6.85 -6.66 -8.52
C ALA A 55 6.31 -7.96 -9.14
N VAL A 56 6.61 -8.19 -10.43
CA VAL A 56 6.22 -9.43 -11.12
C VAL A 56 6.89 -10.65 -10.47
N ASP A 57 8.18 -10.56 -10.16
CA ASP A 57 8.92 -11.62 -9.48
C ASP A 57 8.35 -11.92 -8.08
N LEU A 58 8.01 -10.87 -7.32
CA LEU A 58 7.37 -11.03 -6.01
C LEU A 58 6.00 -11.70 -6.16
N ALA A 59 5.18 -11.26 -7.11
CA ALA A 59 3.85 -11.80 -7.35
C ALA A 59 3.90 -13.29 -7.70
N GLN A 60 4.86 -13.70 -8.55
CA GLN A 60 5.10 -15.11 -8.86
C GLN A 60 5.52 -15.91 -7.62
N PHE A 61 6.41 -15.36 -6.80
CA PHE A 61 6.81 -15.99 -5.54
C PHE A 61 5.59 -16.15 -4.60
N TRP A 62 4.85 -15.07 -4.37
CA TRP A 62 3.73 -15.01 -3.44
C TRP A 62 2.63 -16.00 -3.83
N ARG A 63 2.30 -16.11 -5.13
CA ARG A 63 1.33 -17.07 -5.64
C ARG A 63 1.74 -18.53 -5.41
N ASN A 64 3.03 -18.84 -5.45
CA ASN A 64 3.54 -20.20 -5.33
C ASN A 64 3.73 -20.66 -3.87
N ASP A 65 3.87 -19.72 -2.95
CA ASP A 65 4.06 -20.01 -1.53
C ASP A 65 2.71 -20.35 -0.86
N LYS A 66 2.57 -21.62 -0.44
CA LYS A 66 1.37 -22.14 0.22
C LYS A 66 1.00 -21.38 1.49
N ALA A 67 1.97 -20.80 2.19
CA ALA A 67 1.71 -20.09 3.44
C ALA A 67 1.09 -18.71 3.20
N THR A 68 1.51 -18.02 2.13
CA THR A 68 1.11 -16.64 1.87
C THR A 68 0.01 -16.49 0.81
N ARG A 69 -0.26 -17.53 -0.01
CA ARG A 69 -1.26 -17.46 -1.09
C ARG A 69 -2.70 -17.30 -0.59
N SER A 70 -3.03 -17.79 0.62
CA SER A 70 -4.38 -17.64 1.20
C SER A 70 -4.63 -16.26 1.81
N LEU A 71 -3.66 -15.35 1.74
CA LEU A 71 -3.80 -13.99 2.23
C LEU A 71 -4.61 -13.17 1.23
N GLU A 72 -5.74 -12.61 1.68
CA GLU A 72 -6.50 -11.59 0.95
C GLU A 72 -5.80 -10.20 1.00
N ALA A 73 -4.53 -10.18 1.38
CA ALA A 73 -3.79 -8.94 1.58
C ALA A 73 -3.31 -8.36 0.25
N LEU A 74 -3.33 -7.04 0.19
CA LEU A 74 -2.78 -6.24 -0.89
C LEU A 74 -1.55 -5.47 -0.41
N MET A 75 -0.59 -5.29 -1.30
CA MET A 75 0.59 -4.47 -1.13
C MET A 75 0.59 -3.36 -2.18
N ILE A 76 0.81 -2.12 -1.78
CA ILE A 76 1.14 -1.02 -2.69
C ILE A 76 2.65 -0.81 -2.64
N VAL A 77 3.27 -0.60 -3.80
CA VAL A 77 4.67 -0.19 -3.95
C VAL A 77 4.76 0.99 -4.92
N VAL A 78 5.57 1.99 -4.60
CA VAL A 78 5.65 3.25 -5.35
C VAL A 78 7.09 3.73 -5.41
N ASP A 79 7.58 4.13 -6.58
CA ASP A 79 8.79 4.93 -6.74
C ASP A 79 8.47 6.29 -7.38
N THR A 80 9.46 6.98 -7.95
CA THR A 80 9.24 8.30 -8.57
C THR A 80 8.47 8.24 -9.88
N ASP A 81 8.40 7.06 -10.51
CA ASP A 81 7.95 6.88 -11.88
C ASP A 81 6.73 5.95 -11.97
N ASP A 82 6.66 4.92 -11.12
CA ASP A 82 5.68 3.85 -11.16
C ASP A 82 4.94 3.67 -9.81
N MET A 83 3.64 3.35 -9.89
CA MET A 83 2.80 2.96 -8.76
C MET A 83 2.15 1.61 -9.06
N LEU A 84 2.34 0.62 -8.19
CA LEU A 84 1.85 -0.74 -8.43
C LEU A 84 1.12 -1.31 -7.21
N VAL A 85 0.08 -2.10 -7.47
CA VAL A 85 -0.59 -2.95 -6.49
C VAL A 85 -0.23 -4.42 -6.76
N ILE A 86 0.19 -5.12 -5.72
CA ILE A 86 0.56 -6.53 -5.76
C ILE A 86 -0.35 -7.30 -4.80
N SER A 87 -0.83 -8.47 -5.24
CA SER A 87 -1.75 -9.31 -4.48
C SER A 87 -1.26 -10.77 -4.36
N GLY A 88 -1.78 -11.48 -3.36
CA GLY A 88 -1.42 -12.89 -3.10
C GLY A 88 -1.88 -13.90 -4.16
N ASN A 89 -2.77 -13.51 -5.07
CA ASN A 89 -3.17 -14.34 -6.22
C ASN A 89 -2.16 -14.24 -7.39
N GLY A 90 -1.14 -13.38 -7.26
CA GLY A 90 -0.08 -13.18 -8.26
C GLY A 90 -0.40 -12.11 -9.31
N GLU A 91 -1.30 -11.18 -9.02
CA GLU A 91 -1.56 -10.03 -9.89
C GLU A 91 -0.62 -8.87 -9.55
N VAL A 92 -0.24 -8.13 -10.61
CA VAL A 92 0.47 -6.85 -10.53
C VAL A 92 -0.34 -5.87 -11.35
N ILE A 93 -0.83 -4.81 -10.71
CA ILE A 93 -1.78 -3.87 -11.29
C ILE A 93 -1.17 -2.46 -11.20
N GLU A 94 -1.04 -1.81 -12.34
CA GLU A 94 -0.73 -0.38 -12.44
C GLU A 94 -2.07 0.37 -12.55
N PRO A 95 -2.38 1.32 -11.66
CA PRO A 95 -3.64 2.05 -11.70
C PRO A 95 -3.66 3.02 -12.88
N ASP A 96 -4.83 3.20 -13.51
CA ASP A 96 -5.00 4.16 -14.63
C ASP A 96 -4.87 5.63 -14.19
N LYS A 97 -5.00 5.89 -12.89
CA LYS A 97 -4.84 7.20 -12.26
C LYS A 97 -3.66 7.16 -11.30
N ASP A 98 -3.05 8.32 -11.04
CA ASP A 98 -1.97 8.51 -10.06
C ASP A 98 -2.46 8.45 -8.59
N VAL A 99 -3.54 7.71 -8.34
CA VAL A 99 -4.18 7.54 -7.04
C VAL A 99 -4.55 6.08 -6.88
N VAL A 100 -4.18 5.48 -5.75
CA VAL A 100 -4.59 4.12 -5.37
C VAL A 100 -4.75 4.01 -3.86
N ALA A 101 -5.62 3.12 -3.40
CA ALA A 101 -5.80 2.85 -1.98
C ALA A 101 -6.14 1.38 -1.73
N ILE A 102 -5.75 0.87 -0.56
CA ILE A 102 -6.04 -0.49 -0.10
C ILE A 102 -6.52 -0.49 1.36
N GLY A 103 -7.08 -1.61 1.80
CA GLY A 103 -7.57 -1.80 3.17
C GLY A 103 -9.03 -1.42 3.36
N SER A 104 -9.53 -1.53 4.59
CA SER A 104 -10.95 -1.36 4.93
C SER A 104 -11.53 0.01 4.59
N GLY A 105 -10.74 1.08 4.74
CA GLY A 105 -11.11 2.45 4.35
C GLY A 105 -10.73 2.81 2.91
N GLY A 106 -10.15 1.88 2.15
CA GLY A 106 -9.51 2.14 0.85
C GLY A 106 -10.43 2.79 -0.16
N ASN A 107 -11.65 2.27 -0.34
CA ASN A 107 -12.59 2.79 -1.33
C ASN A 107 -13.05 4.24 -1.04
N TYR A 108 -13.21 4.58 0.25
CA TYR A 108 -13.56 5.95 0.65
C TYR A 108 -12.39 6.91 0.39
N ALA A 109 -11.18 6.50 0.77
CA ALA A 109 -9.96 7.27 0.53
C ALA A 109 -9.72 7.46 -0.98
N TYR A 110 -9.83 6.40 -1.78
CA TYR A 110 -9.68 6.45 -3.24
C TYR A 110 -10.67 7.41 -3.90
N SER A 111 -11.95 7.34 -3.51
CA SER A 111 -13.00 8.21 -4.05
C SER A 111 -12.73 9.69 -3.71
N ALA A 112 -12.35 9.96 -2.45
CA ALA A 112 -12.02 11.30 -2.00
C ALA A 112 -10.74 11.84 -2.68
N ALA A 113 -9.69 11.03 -2.75
CA ALA A 113 -8.43 11.39 -3.38
C ALA A 113 -8.61 11.66 -4.87
N SER A 114 -9.37 10.82 -5.58
CA SER A 114 -9.69 11.02 -6.99
C SER A 114 -10.42 12.34 -7.23
N ALA A 115 -11.41 12.66 -6.41
CA ALA A 115 -12.14 13.92 -6.53
C ALA A 115 -11.24 15.14 -6.26
N LEU A 116 -10.37 15.07 -5.24
CA LEU A 116 -9.43 16.14 -4.94
C LEU A 116 -8.37 16.31 -6.04
N PHE A 117 -7.83 15.21 -6.56
CA PHE A 117 -6.84 15.21 -7.64
C PHE A 117 -7.39 15.83 -8.93
N ASP A 118 -8.62 15.49 -9.31
CA ASP A 118 -9.22 15.96 -10.56
C ASP A 118 -9.70 17.43 -10.48
N ASN A 119 -9.91 17.99 -9.28
CA ASN A 119 -10.64 19.26 -9.11
C ASN A 119 -9.91 20.31 -8.26
N THR A 120 -8.67 20.08 -7.86
CA THR A 120 -7.90 21.02 -7.02
C THR A 120 -6.43 21.06 -7.40
N ASP A 121 -5.75 22.14 -7.03
CA ASP A 121 -4.29 22.28 -7.18
C ASP A 121 -3.52 21.85 -5.90
N LEU A 122 -4.10 20.95 -5.11
CA LEU A 122 -3.47 20.46 -3.89
C LEU A 122 -2.25 19.59 -4.21
N ASP A 123 -1.21 19.67 -3.37
CA ASP A 123 -0.08 18.74 -3.48
C ASP A 123 -0.45 17.31 -3.05
N ALA A 124 0.36 16.34 -3.45
CA ALA A 124 0.12 14.92 -3.19
C ALA A 124 -0.01 14.62 -1.68
N GLU A 125 0.82 15.26 -0.83
CA GLU A 125 0.76 15.09 0.62
C GLU A 125 -0.58 15.56 1.19
N SER A 126 -1.10 16.70 0.72
CA SER A 126 -2.39 17.25 1.11
C SER A 126 -3.56 16.39 0.64
N ILE A 127 -3.52 15.89 -0.60
CA ILE A 127 -4.54 14.98 -1.14
C ILE A 127 -4.60 13.69 -0.33
N VAL A 128 -3.45 13.05 -0.08
CA VAL A 128 -3.37 11.83 0.72
C VAL A 128 -3.88 12.07 2.15
N ARG A 129 -3.48 13.16 2.80
CA ARG A 129 -3.93 13.46 4.16
C ARG A 129 -5.44 13.68 4.22
N LYS A 130 -6.00 14.55 3.37
CA LYS A 130 -7.43 14.88 3.36
C LYS A 130 -8.30 13.67 3.02
N SER A 131 -7.87 12.84 2.06
CA SER A 131 -8.62 11.64 1.68
C SER A 131 -8.65 10.60 2.80
N LEU A 132 -7.56 10.42 3.54
CA LEU A 132 -7.52 9.55 4.73
C LEU A 132 -8.34 10.12 5.89
N GLU A 133 -8.35 11.44 6.10
CA GLU A 133 -9.23 12.11 7.06
C GLU A 133 -10.70 11.82 6.74
N ILE A 134 -11.12 11.98 5.48
CA ILE A 134 -12.48 11.65 5.03
C ILE A 134 -12.77 10.16 5.27
N ALA A 135 -11.87 9.26 4.89
CA ALA A 135 -12.05 7.83 5.11
C ALA A 135 -12.21 7.47 6.59
N SER A 136 -11.46 8.13 7.49
CA SER A 136 -11.57 7.93 8.94
C SER A 136 -12.90 8.41 9.52
N SER A 137 -13.53 9.40 8.89
CA SER A 137 -14.85 9.90 9.30
C SER A 137 -16.01 8.97 8.90
N ILE A 138 -15.77 8.02 7.99
CA ILE A 138 -16.79 7.13 7.41
C ILE A 138 -16.59 5.68 7.85
N CYS A 139 -15.35 5.17 7.76
CA CYS A 139 -15.04 3.77 7.98
C CYS A 139 -14.69 3.49 9.45
N VAL A 140 -15.51 2.70 10.14
CA VAL A 140 -15.30 2.31 11.56
C VAL A 140 -13.98 1.57 11.84
N TYR A 141 -13.30 1.10 10.79
CA TYR A 141 -12.01 0.41 10.86
C TYR A 141 -10.80 1.30 10.51
N THR A 142 -11.03 2.58 10.24
CA THR A 142 -9.99 3.57 9.90
C THR A 142 -10.08 4.72 10.89
N ASN A 143 -8.96 5.12 11.49
CA ASN A 143 -8.91 6.23 12.44
C ASN A 143 -8.15 7.43 11.88
N ASP A 144 -8.12 8.52 12.63
CA ASP A 144 -7.50 9.81 12.31
C ASP A 144 -6.01 9.89 12.68
N ASN A 145 -5.40 8.80 13.16
CA ASN A 145 -3.97 8.72 13.45
C ASN A 145 -3.17 8.48 12.17
N ILE A 146 -3.06 9.52 11.34
CA ILE A 146 -2.52 9.43 9.98
C ILE A 146 -1.03 9.80 9.93
N SER A 147 -0.20 8.88 9.43
CA SER A 147 1.19 9.13 9.05
C SER A 147 1.32 9.19 7.52
N VAL A 148 2.04 10.18 7.00
CA VAL A 148 2.31 10.34 5.57
C VAL A 148 3.82 10.26 5.33
N GLU A 149 4.22 9.47 4.33
CA GLU A 149 5.60 9.35 3.85
C GLU A 149 5.67 9.87 2.42
N LYS A 150 6.82 10.42 2.02
CA LYS A 150 7.08 10.96 0.67
C LYS A 150 8.45 10.58 0.15
N LEU A 151 8.58 10.54 -1.18
CA LEU A 151 9.85 10.38 -1.89
C LEU A 151 10.52 11.74 -2.13
#